data_AF-A0A7C3JHT2-F1
#
_entry.id   AF-A0A7C3JHT2-F1
#
_cell.length_a   1.000
_cell.length_b   1.000
_cell.length_c   1.000
_cell.angle_alpha   90.00
_cell.angle_beta   90.00
_cell.angle_gamma   90.00
#
_symmetry.space_group_name_H-M   'P 1'
#
loop_
_entity.id
_entity.type
_entity.pdbx_description
1 polymer ?
#
loop_
_entity_poly.entity_id
_entity_poly.type
_entity_poly.pdbx_seq_one_letter_code
_entity_poly.pdbx_strand_id
1 'polypeptide(L)'
;MAKDLDPIRQLQTLLEDRGKVLEKISSIHSALGSIGTDSAAPGPESPPAPDPPHTTANPFSEQSLYGRSLQALREMRAQIEERVRPLAQMVAECEVTRLRERAEQDQAALQSCLAEIDRCLLKCLEQLGEYRNKHASLLMLNERIAQLGGAPEPVPDCLLPKDLYGTLQARVEELRHQGKL
;
A
#
# COMPACT_ATOMS: atom_id res chain seq x y z
N MET A 1 30.26 11.46 -5.75
CA MET A 1 30.13 10.18 -6.49
C MET A 1 28.99 9.40 -5.84
N ALA A 2 27.74 9.78 -6.14
CA ALA A 2 26.55 9.11 -5.61
C ALA A 2 26.41 7.77 -6.34
N LYS A 3 26.47 6.66 -5.61
CA LYS A 3 26.07 5.36 -6.14
C LYS A 3 24.55 5.39 -6.22
N ASP A 4 24.01 5.45 -7.43
CA ASP A 4 22.62 5.09 -7.71
C ASP A 4 22.44 3.62 -7.29
N LEU A 5 22.01 3.41 -6.04
CA LEU A 5 21.54 2.11 -5.61
C LEU A 5 20.10 1.96 -6.11
N ASP A 6 19.94 1.04 -7.05
CA ASP A 6 18.68 0.62 -7.63
C ASP A 6 17.64 0.38 -6.51
N PRO A 7 16.55 1.18 -6.43
CA PRO A 7 15.62 1.16 -5.29
C PRO A 7 14.94 -0.20 -5.11
N ILE A 8 14.84 -0.97 -6.19
CA ILE A 8 14.32 -2.33 -6.19
C ILE A 8 15.23 -3.28 -5.40
N ARG A 9 16.56 -3.11 -5.50
CA ARG A 9 17.51 -3.93 -4.75
C ARG A 9 17.54 -3.60 -3.26
N GLN A 10 17.31 -2.34 -2.90
CA GLN A 10 17.13 -1.94 -1.50
C GLN A 10 15.86 -2.56 -0.91
N LEU A 11 14.77 -2.58 -1.67
CA LEU A 11 13.53 -3.22 -1.23
C LEU A 11 13.72 -4.73 -1.02
N GLN A 12 14.45 -5.40 -1.92
CA GLN A 12 14.77 -6.82 -1.80
C GLN A 12 15.61 -7.14 -0.56
N THR A 13 16.63 -6.34 -0.28
CA THR A 13 17.47 -6.52 0.92
C THR A 13 16.67 -6.30 2.21
N LEU A 14 15.81 -5.28 2.25
CA LEU A 14 14.93 -5.03 3.41
C LEU A 14 13.93 -6.17 3.64
N LEU A 15 13.42 -6.79 2.57
CA LEU A 15 12.52 -7.95 2.67
C LEU A 15 13.25 -9.20 3.15
N GLU A 16 14.47 -9.45 2.68
CA GLU A 16 15.32 -10.56 3.16
C GLU A 16 15.68 -10.39 4.64
N ASP A 17 16.05 -9.18 5.06
CA ASP A 17 16.41 -8.90 6.45
C ASP A 17 15.19 -9.02 7.38
N ARG A 18 14.01 -8.60 6.92
CA ARG A 18 12.75 -8.86 7.63
C ARG A 18 12.48 -10.35 7.80
N GLY A 19 12.75 -11.17 6.77
CA GLY A 19 12.63 -12.63 6.84
C GLY A 19 13.53 -13.23 7.92
N LYS A 20 14.82 -12.83 7.95
CA LYS A 20 15.79 -13.29 8.97
C LYS A 20 15.37 -12.90 10.39
N VAL A 21 14.78 -11.71 10.56
CA VAL A 21 14.28 -11.25 11.86
C VAL A 21 13.10 -12.11 12.33
N LEU A 22 12.18 -12.45 11.43
CA LEU A 22 11.04 -13.31 11.76
C LEU A 22 11.47 -14.73 12.13
N GLU A 23 12.47 -15.30 11.44
CA GLU A 23 13.03 -16.60 11.82
C GLU A 23 13.68 -16.59 13.20
N LYS A 24 14.42 -15.52 13.54
CA LYS A 24 15.01 -15.36 14.88
C LYS A 24 13.93 -15.25 15.96
N ILE A 25 12.85 -14.50 15.70
CA ILE A 25 11.71 -14.38 16.62
C ILE A 25 11.05 -15.76 16.81
N SER A 26 10.85 -16.51 15.74
CA SER A 26 10.30 -17.87 15.81
C SER A 26 11.18 -18.82 16.63
N SER A 27 12.50 -18.80 16.41
CA SER A 27 13.49 -19.57 17.16
C SER A 27 13.47 -19.23 18.67
N ILE A 28 13.36 -17.94 19.01
CA ILE A 28 13.23 -17.48 20.40
C ILE A 28 11.92 -17.98 21.02
N HIS A 29 10.80 -17.91 20.30
CA HIS A 29 9.53 -18.45 20.78
C HIS A 29 9.56 -19.96 21.01
N SER A 30 10.23 -20.73 20.13
CA SER A 30 10.44 -22.17 20.33
C SER A 30 11.32 -22.46 21.55
N ALA A 31 12.39 -21.70 21.76
CA ALA A 31 13.25 -21.84 22.95
C ALA A 31 12.49 -21.52 24.25
N LEU A 32 11.66 -20.47 24.23
CA LEU A 32 10.81 -20.10 25.38
C LEU A 32 9.70 -21.13 25.64
N GLY A 33 9.13 -21.72 24.61
CA GLY A 33 8.13 -22.80 24.73
C GLY A 33 8.69 -24.05 25.41
N SER A 34 9.97 -24.37 25.19
CA SER A 34 10.65 -25.49 25.83
C SER A 34 10.94 -25.29 27.32
N ILE A 35 10.99 -24.05 27.80
CA ILE A 35 11.23 -23.73 29.23
C ILE A 35 9.91 -23.74 30.00
N GLY A 36 8.76 -23.56 29.33
CA GLY A 36 7.43 -23.53 29.95
C GLY A 36 6.83 -24.89 30.31
N THR A 37 7.42 -26.01 29.88
CA THR A 37 6.84 -27.35 30.05
C THR A 37 7.36 -28.17 31.24
N ASP A 38 8.35 -27.68 31.99
CA ASP A 38 8.95 -28.42 33.12
C ASP A 38 8.36 -28.06 34.51
N SER A 39 7.18 -27.43 34.56
CA SER A 39 6.50 -27.11 35.83
C SER A 39 5.04 -27.56 35.84
N ALA A 40 4.82 -28.87 35.94
CA ALA A 40 3.58 -29.45 36.44
C ALA A 40 3.87 -30.79 37.14
N ALA A 41 3.96 -30.74 38.48
CA ALA A 41 4.11 -31.90 39.37
C ALA A 41 2.83 -32.75 39.44
N PRO A 42 2.90 -33.95 40.05
CA PRO A 42 2.12 -34.16 41.27
C PRO A 42 2.87 -34.96 42.37
N GLY A 43 2.71 -34.55 43.64
CA GLY A 43 2.89 -35.43 44.83
C GLY A 43 1.52 -35.93 45.34
N PRO A 44 1.39 -36.68 46.46
CA PRO A 44 2.39 -36.99 47.51
C PRO A 44 2.40 -38.46 48.03
N GLU A 45 3.47 -38.87 48.73
CA GLU A 45 3.41 -39.91 49.77
C GLU A 45 4.57 -39.69 50.78
N SER A 46 4.26 -39.74 52.09
CA SER A 46 5.21 -39.62 53.22
C SER A 46 5.00 -40.83 54.14
N PRO A 47 6.06 -41.44 54.74
CA PRO A 47 6.44 -41.14 56.15
C PRO A 47 7.95 -41.42 56.46
N PRO A 48 8.42 -41.41 57.73
CA PRO A 48 8.61 -40.29 58.66
C PRO A 48 10.11 -40.00 59.00
N ALA A 49 10.33 -38.82 59.60
CA ALA A 49 11.53 -38.14 60.17
C ALA A 49 12.83 -38.93 60.48
N PRO A 50 14.01 -38.25 60.45
CA PRO A 50 14.46 -37.51 61.64
C PRO A 50 14.98 -36.08 61.34
N ASP A 51 14.97 -35.26 62.39
CA ASP A 51 15.17 -33.80 62.41
C ASP A 51 16.42 -33.26 61.70
N PRO A 52 16.32 -32.12 61.00
CA PRO A 52 17.45 -31.22 60.77
C PRO A 52 17.41 -30.00 61.70
N PRO A 53 18.57 -29.44 62.08
CA PRO A 53 18.64 -28.26 62.93
C PRO A 53 18.00 -27.06 62.24
N HIS A 54 17.24 -26.30 63.02
CA HIS A 54 16.61 -25.05 62.63
C HIS A 54 17.57 -24.13 61.88
N THR A 55 17.47 -24.11 60.56
CA THR A 55 17.75 -22.90 59.81
C THR A 55 16.42 -22.17 59.71
N THR A 56 16.23 -21.17 60.55
CA THR A 56 15.08 -20.26 60.48
C THR A 56 15.15 -19.48 59.17
N ALA A 57 14.68 -20.08 58.08
CA ALA A 57 14.24 -19.33 56.90
C ALA A 57 12.96 -18.60 57.31
N ASN A 58 13.08 -17.29 57.52
CA ASN A 58 12.00 -16.45 58.02
C ASN A 58 10.97 -16.28 56.88
N PRO A 59 9.76 -16.87 56.92
CA PRO A 59 8.80 -16.81 55.80
C PRO A 59 8.36 -15.37 55.47
N PHE A 60 8.49 -14.46 56.45
CA PHE A 60 8.28 -13.03 56.29
C PHE A 60 9.36 -12.34 55.45
N SER A 61 10.61 -12.82 55.43
CA SER A 61 11.66 -12.21 54.62
C SER A 61 11.51 -12.55 53.14
N GLU A 62 11.11 -13.77 52.80
CA GLU A 62 10.88 -14.17 51.40
C GLU A 62 9.65 -13.48 50.80
N GLN A 63 8.56 -13.35 51.57
CA GLN A 63 7.39 -12.54 51.16
C GLN A 63 7.74 -11.06 50.97
N SER A 64 8.60 -10.50 51.82
CA SER A 64 9.09 -9.12 51.66
C SER A 64 9.99 -8.95 50.45
N LEU A 65 10.82 -9.94 50.11
CA LEU A 65 11.69 -9.93 48.92
C LEU A 65 10.88 -10.08 47.63
N TYR A 66 9.89 -10.99 47.63
CA TYR A 66 8.95 -11.16 46.51
C TYR A 66 8.12 -9.89 46.27
N GLY A 67 7.60 -9.27 47.34
CA GLY A 67 6.89 -7.99 47.25
C GLY A 67 7.75 -6.86 46.68
N ARG A 68 9.02 -6.78 47.09
CA ARG A 68 9.99 -5.82 46.55
C ARG A 68 10.28 -6.06 45.07
N SER A 69 10.43 -7.33 44.66
CA SER A 69 10.64 -7.71 43.26
C SER A 69 9.43 -7.35 42.38
N LEU A 70 8.21 -7.65 42.82
CA LEU A 70 6.98 -7.25 42.13
C LEU A 70 6.87 -5.73 41.99
N GLN A 71 7.27 -4.98 43.02
CA GLN A 71 7.27 -3.52 42.96
C GLN A 71 8.29 -2.99 41.95
N ALA A 72 9.51 -3.53 41.94
CA ALA A 72 10.52 -3.20 40.92
C ALA A 72 10.05 -3.53 39.50
N LEU A 73 9.36 -4.66 39.30
CA LEU A 73 8.77 -5.02 37.99
C LEU A 73 7.67 -4.03 37.56
N ARG A 74 6.82 -3.56 38.48
CA ARG A 74 5.80 -2.55 38.19
C ARG A 74 6.42 -1.20 37.86
N GLU A 75 7.47 -0.79 38.55
CA GLU A 75 8.22 0.43 38.25
C GLU A 75 8.92 0.34 36.90
N MET A 76 9.60 -0.76 36.60
CA MET A 76 10.21 -0.98 35.29
C MET A 76 9.17 -0.97 34.17
N ARG A 77 8.00 -1.60 34.39
CA ARG A 77 6.88 -1.52 33.44
C ARG A 77 6.42 -0.08 33.20
N ALA A 78 6.23 0.70 34.27
CA ALA A 78 5.83 2.10 34.15
C ALA A 78 6.85 2.93 33.38
N GLN A 79 8.15 2.72 33.66
CA GLN A 79 9.24 3.38 32.93
C GLN A 79 9.28 2.97 31.45
N ILE A 80 9.04 1.70 31.13
CA ILE A 80 8.95 1.24 29.73
C ILE A 80 7.75 1.90 29.04
N GLU A 81 6.58 1.91 29.67
CA GLU A 81 5.38 2.55 29.11
C GLU A 81 5.59 4.06 28.90
N GLU A 82 6.24 4.75 29.84
CA GLU A 82 6.58 6.17 29.75
C GLU A 82 7.52 6.46 28.59
N ARG A 83 8.47 5.57 28.29
CA ARG A 83 9.42 5.73 27.18
C ARG A 83 8.84 5.31 25.82
N VAL A 84 7.98 4.30 25.79
CA VAL A 84 7.37 3.79 24.55
C VAL A 84 6.27 4.70 24.02
N ARG A 85 5.46 5.32 24.91
CA ARG A 85 4.37 6.20 24.50
C ARG A 85 4.79 7.36 23.59
N PRO A 86 5.83 8.18 23.90
CA PRO A 86 6.25 9.27 23.02
C PRO A 86 6.82 8.76 21.70
N LEU A 87 7.51 7.60 21.71
CA LEU A 87 8.00 6.98 20.47
C LEU A 87 6.83 6.54 19.58
N ALA A 88 5.79 5.93 20.15
CA ALA A 88 4.60 5.53 19.40
C ALA A 88 3.85 6.76 18.83
N GLN A 89 3.76 7.85 19.60
CA GLN A 89 3.18 9.11 19.13
C GLN A 89 3.98 9.70 17.96
N MET A 90 5.30 9.79 18.08
CA MET A 90 6.17 10.29 17.02
C MET A 90 6.07 9.45 15.73
N VAL A 91 6.04 8.11 15.86
CA VAL A 91 5.86 7.23 14.70
C VAL A 91 4.51 7.46 14.03
N ALA A 92 3.43 7.57 14.83
CA ALA A 92 2.10 7.84 14.31
C ALA A 92 2.03 9.20 13.59
N GLU A 93 2.62 10.24 14.17
CA GLU A 93 2.70 11.58 13.56
C GLU A 93 3.46 11.55 12.23
N CYS A 94 4.61 10.88 12.19
CA CYS A 94 5.43 10.73 10.98
C CYS A 94 4.67 9.98 9.86
N GLU A 95 3.94 8.92 10.19
CA GLU A 95 3.13 8.20 9.22
C GLU A 95 1.96 9.05 8.73
N VAL A 96 1.31 9.81 9.61
CA VAL A 96 0.22 10.74 9.22
C VAL A 96 0.74 11.82 8.28
N THR A 97 1.92 12.41 8.55
CA THR A 97 2.51 13.41 7.65
C THR A 97 2.87 12.79 6.30
N ARG A 98 3.50 11.61 6.30
CA ARG A 98 3.85 10.89 5.07
C ARG A 98 2.62 10.56 4.21
N LEU A 99 1.54 10.11 4.85
CA LEU A 99 0.28 9.81 4.16
C LEU A 99 -0.38 11.06 3.58
N ARG A 100 -0.32 12.20 4.29
CA ARG A 100 -0.83 13.48 3.79
C ARG A 100 -0.03 13.95 2.57
N GLU A 101 1.29 13.96 2.65
CA GLU A 101 2.16 14.31 1.52
C GLU A 101 1.91 13.41 0.31
N ARG A 102 1.74 12.11 0.54
CA ARG A 102 1.42 11.17 -0.54
C ARG A 102 0.05 11.45 -1.16
N ALA A 103 -0.96 11.70 -0.34
CA ALA A 103 -2.29 12.04 -0.83
C ALA A 103 -2.30 13.32 -1.66
N GLU A 104 -1.56 14.35 -1.23
CA GLU A 104 -1.40 15.59 -1.99
C GLU A 104 -0.70 15.36 -3.35
N GLN A 105 0.34 14.53 -3.37
CA GLN A 105 1.03 14.14 -4.61
C GLN A 105 0.10 13.38 -5.56
N ASP A 106 -0.62 12.38 -5.05
CA ASP A 106 -1.56 11.58 -5.85
C ASP A 106 -2.72 12.45 -6.37
N GLN A 107 -3.22 13.39 -5.56
CA GLN A 107 -4.23 14.36 -5.97
C GLN A 107 -3.72 15.27 -7.09
N ALA A 108 -2.50 15.81 -6.97
CA ALA A 108 -1.90 16.65 -8.01
C ALA A 108 -1.66 15.86 -9.31
N ALA A 109 -1.21 14.61 -9.20
CA ALA A 109 -1.03 13.73 -10.35
C ALA A 109 -2.37 13.43 -11.05
N LEU A 110 -3.44 13.17 -10.29
CA LEU A 110 -4.77 12.94 -10.83
C LEU A 110 -5.30 14.18 -11.55
N GLN A 111 -5.15 15.37 -10.95
CA GLN A 111 -5.55 16.63 -11.57
C GLN A 111 -4.80 16.87 -12.89
N SER A 112 -3.50 16.61 -12.93
CA SER A 112 -2.72 16.71 -14.16
C SER A 112 -3.18 15.71 -15.22
N CYS A 113 -3.53 14.49 -14.82
CA CYS A 113 -4.03 13.46 -15.74
C CYS A 113 -5.37 13.88 -16.36
N LEU A 114 -6.29 14.41 -15.54
CA LEU A 114 -7.58 14.93 -16.03
C LEU A 114 -7.40 16.10 -16.99
N ALA A 115 -6.52 17.05 -16.67
CA ALA A 115 -6.22 18.17 -17.56
C ALA A 115 -5.64 17.72 -18.91
N GLU A 116 -4.82 16.66 -18.90
CA GLU A 116 -4.27 16.08 -20.13
C GLU A 116 -5.33 15.36 -20.95
N ILE A 117 -6.27 14.66 -20.30
CA ILE A 117 -7.44 14.06 -20.96
C ILE A 117 -8.28 15.15 -21.63
N ASP A 118 -8.61 16.22 -20.90
CA ASP A 118 -9.40 17.34 -21.43
C ASP A 118 -8.72 17.98 -22.64
N ARG A 119 -7.40 18.18 -22.58
CA ARG A 119 -6.62 18.68 -23.70
C ARG A 119 -6.69 17.75 -24.92
N CYS A 120 -6.59 16.44 -24.70
CA CYS A 120 -6.73 15.46 -25.79
C CYS A 120 -8.13 15.49 -26.39
N LEU A 121 -9.18 15.61 -25.57
CA LEU A 121 -10.56 15.72 -26.03
C LEU A 121 -10.79 16.95 -26.90
N LEU A 122 -10.25 18.11 -26.50
CA LEU A 122 -10.33 19.34 -27.30
C LEU A 122 -9.65 19.16 -28.67
N LYS A 123 -8.46 18.57 -28.70
CA LYS A 123 -7.77 18.26 -29.97
C LYS A 123 -8.58 17.31 -30.86
N CYS A 124 -9.21 16.29 -30.27
CA CYS A 124 -10.08 15.39 -31.01
C CYS A 124 -11.30 16.13 -31.57
N LEU A 125 -11.88 17.08 -30.83
CA LEU A 125 -12.99 17.93 -31.33
C LEU A 125 -12.55 18.78 -32.52
N GLU A 126 -11.39 19.42 -32.43
CA GLU A 126 -10.81 20.23 -33.50
C GLU A 126 -10.60 19.39 -34.77
N GLN A 127 -9.93 18.23 -34.64
CA GLN A 127 -9.69 17.32 -35.75
C GLN A 127 -10.98 16.79 -36.38
N LEU A 128 -11.99 16.48 -35.56
CA LEU A 128 -13.30 16.06 -36.03
C LEU A 128 -14.00 17.18 -36.83
N GLY A 129 -13.88 18.43 -36.35
CA GLY A 129 -14.38 19.61 -37.07
C GLY A 129 -13.68 19.81 -38.41
N GLU A 130 -12.35 19.74 -38.44
CA GLU A 130 -11.57 19.83 -39.68
C GLU A 130 -11.95 18.74 -40.69
N TYR A 131 -12.11 17.50 -40.22
CA TYR A 131 -12.52 16.39 -41.06
C TYR A 131 -13.88 16.65 -41.70
N ARG A 132 -14.87 17.12 -40.92
CA ARG A 132 -16.21 17.47 -41.43
C ARG A 132 -16.17 18.59 -42.46
N ASN A 133 -15.38 19.63 -42.20
CA ASN A 133 -15.23 20.74 -43.14
C ASN A 133 -14.62 20.27 -44.47
N LYS A 134 -13.60 19.42 -44.42
CA LYS A 134 -12.99 18.80 -45.62
C LYS A 134 -14.00 17.90 -46.35
N HIS A 135 -14.74 17.09 -45.63
CA HIS A 135 -15.78 16.21 -46.20
C HIS A 135 -16.87 17.00 -46.92
N ALA A 136 -17.42 18.05 -46.28
CA ALA A 136 -18.39 18.94 -46.90
C ALA A 136 -17.81 19.66 -48.14
N SER A 137 -16.55 20.09 -48.08
CA SER A 137 -15.86 20.71 -49.21
C SER A 137 -15.72 19.74 -50.40
N LEU A 138 -15.43 18.47 -50.14
CA LEU A 138 -15.36 17.42 -51.17
C LEU A 138 -16.74 17.17 -51.80
N LEU A 139 -17.80 17.12 -51.01
CA LEU A 139 -19.17 17.00 -51.53
C LEU A 139 -19.53 18.17 -52.45
N MET A 140 -19.27 19.41 -52.01
CA MET A 140 -19.49 20.60 -52.82
C MET A 140 -18.67 20.59 -54.13
N LEU A 141 -17.42 20.11 -54.07
CA LEU A 141 -16.58 19.99 -55.26
C LEU A 141 -17.13 18.96 -56.24
N ASN A 142 -17.57 17.81 -55.75
CA ASN A 142 -18.17 16.75 -56.55
C ASN A 142 -19.47 17.20 -57.22
N GLU A 143 -20.32 17.94 -56.51
CA GLU A 143 -21.52 18.54 -57.09
C GLU A 143 -21.16 19.50 -58.24
N ARG A 144 -20.09 20.29 -58.06
CA ARG A 144 -19.62 21.21 -59.09
C ARG A 144 -19.02 20.49 -60.30
N ILE A 145 -18.29 19.40 -60.08
CA ILE A 145 -17.78 18.53 -61.15
C ILE A 145 -18.96 17.94 -61.95
N ALA A 146 -19.99 17.46 -61.26
CA ALA A 146 -21.20 16.93 -61.90
C ALA A 146 -21.92 18.00 -62.75
N GLN A 147 -22.04 19.23 -62.24
CA GLN A 147 -22.64 20.36 -62.97
C GLN A 147 -21.85 20.73 -64.24
N LEU A 148 -20.53 20.52 -64.24
CA LEU A 148 -19.66 20.74 -65.39
C LEU A 148 -19.66 19.56 -66.39
N GLY A 149 -20.47 18.53 -66.15
CA GLY A 149 -20.57 17.34 -67.01
C GLY A 149 -19.51 16.27 -66.73
N GLY A 150 -18.74 16.41 -65.65
CA GLY A 150 -17.80 15.38 -65.18
C GLY A 150 -18.48 14.29 -64.36
N ALA A 151 -17.83 13.13 -64.25
CA ALA A 151 -18.26 12.05 -63.36
C ALA A 151 -17.59 12.21 -61.98
N PRO A 152 -18.33 12.57 -60.91
CA PRO A 152 -17.75 12.71 -59.57
C PRO A 152 -17.34 11.36 -58.98
N GLU A 153 -16.26 11.36 -58.19
CA GLU A 153 -15.82 10.18 -57.44
C GLU A 153 -16.57 10.03 -56.11
N PRO A 154 -16.77 8.81 -55.60
CA PRO A 154 -17.43 8.61 -54.31
C PRO A 154 -16.58 9.17 -53.17
N VAL A 155 -17.17 10.04 -52.34
CA VAL A 155 -16.54 10.52 -51.11
C VAL A 155 -16.61 9.42 -50.04
N PRO A 156 -15.55 9.17 -49.25
CA PRO A 156 -15.59 8.20 -48.17
C PRO A 156 -16.78 8.43 -47.22
N ASP A 157 -17.41 7.34 -46.78
CA ASP A 157 -18.52 7.40 -45.83
C ASP A 157 -18.09 8.10 -44.55
N CYS A 158 -18.93 9.03 -44.07
CA CYS A 158 -18.70 9.70 -42.81
C CYS A 158 -19.04 8.74 -41.66
N LEU A 159 -18.11 7.83 -41.36
CA LEU A 159 -18.25 6.80 -40.32
C LEU A 159 -18.24 7.39 -38.89
N LEU A 160 -17.98 8.69 -38.75
CA LEU A 160 -17.91 9.34 -37.45
C LEU A 160 -19.32 9.75 -37.01
N PRO A 161 -19.79 9.28 -35.84
CA PRO A 161 -21.05 9.77 -35.28
C PRO A 161 -21.03 11.30 -35.18
N LYS A 162 -22.22 11.91 -35.24
CA LYS A 162 -22.38 13.37 -35.17
C LYS A 162 -21.80 13.97 -33.89
N ASP A 163 -21.62 13.16 -32.85
CA ASP A 163 -21.11 13.58 -31.56
C ASP A 163 -19.85 12.84 -31.14
N LEU A 164 -18.89 13.59 -30.60
CA LEU A 164 -17.61 13.08 -30.13
C LEU A 164 -17.78 12.05 -28.99
N TYR A 165 -18.83 12.20 -28.19
CA TYR A 165 -19.23 11.23 -27.17
C TYR A 165 -19.43 9.83 -27.76
N GLY A 166 -20.11 9.72 -28.91
CA GLY A 166 -20.33 8.43 -29.57
C GLY A 166 -19.03 7.80 -30.07
N THR A 167 -18.11 8.61 -30.61
CA THR A 167 -16.78 8.14 -31.03
C THR A 167 -15.97 7.63 -29.85
N LEU A 168 -15.97 8.37 -28.74
CA LEU A 168 -15.29 7.97 -27.52
C LEU A 168 -15.89 6.69 -26.94
N GLN A 169 -17.22 6.61 -26.88
CA GLN A 169 -17.91 5.44 -26.33
C GLN A 169 -17.58 4.18 -27.12
N ALA A 170 -17.68 4.22 -28.46
CA ALA A 170 -17.31 3.10 -29.31
C ALA A 170 -15.84 2.68 -29.09
N ARG A 171 -14.93 3.64 -28.92
CA ARG A 171 -13.52 3.35 -28.67
C ARG A 171 -13.27 2.77 -27.27
N VAL A 172 -13.95 3.25 -26.25
CA VAL A 172 -13.88 2.71 -24.88
C VAL A 172 -14.40 1.28 -24.85
N GLU A 173 -15.52 1.03 -25.52
CA GLU A 173 -16.07 -0.32 -25.67
C GLU A 173 -15.07 -1.23 -26.40
N GLU A 174 -14.46 -0.79 -27.50
CA GLU A 174 -13.42 -1.55 -28.21
C GLU A 174 -12.22 -1.90 -27.29
N LEU A 175 -11.75 -0.93 -26.51
CA LEU A 175 -10.65 -1.14 -25.57
C LEU A 175 -11.01 -2.13 -24.45
N ARG A 176 -12.26 -2.11 -23.96
CA ARG A 176 -12.78 -3.13 -23.02
C ARG A 176 -12.81 -4.52 -23.66
N HIS A 177 -13.29 -4.64 -24.89
CA HIS A 177 -13.27 -5.93 -25.62
C HIS A 177 -11.84 -6.45 -25.85
N GLN A 178 -10.85 -5.56 -25.92
CA GLN A 178 -9.43 -5.91 -26.00
C GLN A 178 -8.77 -6.21 -24.65
N GLY A 179 -9.48 -6.05 -23.52
CA GLY A 179 -8.95 -6.27 -22.17
C GLY A 179 -7.89 -5.25 -21.74
N LYS A 180 -7.89 -4.05 -22.34
CA LYS A 180 -6.94 -2.95 -22.02
C LYS A 180 -7.49 -1.97 -20.98
N LEU A 181 -8.78 -2.10 -20.66
CA LEU A 181 -9.56 -1.39 -19.64
C LEU A 181 -10.40 -2.41 -18.89
#